data_AF-A0A6A3HSA5-F1
#
_entry.id   AF-A0A6A3HSA5-F1
#
_cell.length_a   1.000
_cell.length_b   1.000
_cell.length_c   1.000
_cell.angle_alpha   90.00
_cell.angle_beta   90.00
_cell.angle_gamma   90.00
#
_symmetry.space_group_name_H-M   'P 1'
#
loop_
_entity.id
_entity.type
_entity.pdbx_description
1 polymer ?
#
loop_
_entity_poly.entity_id
_entity_poly.type
_entity_poly.pdbx_seq_one_letter_code
_entity_poly.pdbx_strand_id
1 'polypeptide(L)' 'MRLPVGLYCDTNNEEYHADPFYIGLRQKRGCGEKFEQLVDEFMNASKAKYGDEVLLQLEDFGPSTAFNETGARK' A
#
# COMPACT_ATOMS: atom_id res chain seq x y z
N MET A 1 11.55 15.73 -8.39
CA MET A 1 10.31 15.15 -8.95
C MET A 1 9.56 14.46 -7.81
N ARG A 2 8.22 14.44 -7.82
CA ARG A 2 7.40 13.69 -6.85
C ARG A 2 6.47 12.75 -7.62
N LEU A 3 6.24 11.55 -7.12
CA LEU A 3 5.39 10.54 -7.76
C LEU A 3 4.37 10.03 -6.73
N PRO A 4 3.08 10.40 -6.84
CA PRO A 4 2.05 9.81 -6.00
C PRO A 4 1.78 8.38 -6.46
N VAL A 5 1.69 7.46 -5.50
CA VAL A 5 1.43 6.03 -5.75
C VAL A 5 0.32 5.55 -4.82
N GLY A 6 -0.70 4.91 -5.40
CA GLY A 6 -1.70 4.16 -4.66
C GLY A 6 -1.41 2.67 -4.71
N LEU A 7 -1.12 2.06 -3.56
CA LEU A 7 -1.00 0.60 -3.44
C LEU A 7 -2.38 0.01 -3.15
N TYR A 8 -3.02 -0.55 -4.18
CA TYR A 8 -4.33 -1.16 -4.06
C TYR A 8 -4.20 -2.62 -3.64
N CYS A 9 -4.63 -2.91 -2.41
CA CYS A 9 -4.80 -4.28 -1.90
C CYS A 9 -6.27 -4.58 -1.69
N ASP A 10 -7.11 -4.13 -2.63
CA ASP A 10 -8.56 -4.26 -2.60
C ASP A 10 -9.24 -3.47 -1.45
N THR A 11 -10.54 -3.68 -1.24
CA THR A 11 -11.33 -2.94 -0.26
C THR A 11 -12.29 -3.84 0.52
N ASN A 12 -12.55 -3.50 1.78
CA ASN A 12 -13.60 -4.16 2.57
C ASN A 12 -14.91 -3.35 2.58
N ASN A 13 -14.99 -2.26 1.80
CA ASN A 13 -16.19 -1.45 1.70
C ASN A 13 -17.15 -2.07 0.68
N GLU A 14 -18.23 -2.67 1.18
CA GLU A 14 -19.26 -3.31 0.37
C GLU A 14 -19.99 -2.32 -0.56
N GLU A 15 -20.07 -1.03 -0.21
CA GLU A 15 -20.65 0.00 -1.09
C GLU A 15 -19.84 0.14 -2.39
N TYR A 16 -18.51 0.05 -2.29
CA TYR A 16 -17.63 0.08 -3.47
C TYR A 16 -17.72 -1.21 -4.30
N HIS A 17 -18.08 -2.33 -3.70
CA HIS A 17 -18.34 -3.56 -4.46
C HIS A 17 -19.64 -3.48 -5.27
N ALA A 18 -20.63 -2.73 -4.79
CA ALA A 18 -21.89 -2.48 -5.49
C ALA A 18 -21.82 -1.33 -6.50
N ASP A 19 -20.88 -0.39 -6.34
CA ASP A 19 -20.77 0.79 -7.20
C ASP A 19 -20.25 0.42 -8.61
N PRO A 20 -21.02 0.62 -9.70
CA PRO A 20 -20.58 0.32 -11.07
C PRO A 20 -19.38 1.17 -11.53
N PHE A 21 -19.10 2.30 -10.88
CA PHE A 21 -17.99 3.20 -11.21
C PHE A 21 -16.73 2.97 -10.37
N TYR A 22 -16.75 2.01 -9.44
CA TYR A 22 -15.56 1.68 -8.68
C TYR A 22 -14.46 1.13 -9.59
N ILE A 23 -13.31 1.83 -9.61
CA ILE A 23 -12.15 1.52 -10.45
C ILE A 23 -11.22 0.45 -9.85
N GLY A 24 -11.43 0.10 -8.58
CA GLY A 24 -10.62 -0.89 -7.89
C GLY A 24 -11.13 -2.33 -8.09
N LEU A 25 -10.41 -3.28 -7.50
CA LEU A 25 -10.79 -4.69 -7.51
C LEU A 25 -11.98 -4.94 -6.58
N ARG A 26 -13.00 -5.65 -7.09
CA ARG A 26 -14.23 -6.02 -6.35
C ARG A 26 -14.01 -7.27 -5.50
N GLN A 27 -13.01 -7.22 -4.62
CA GLN A 27 -12.70 -8.30 -3.68
C GLN A 27 -12.30 -7.72 -2.32
N LYS A 28 -12.36 -8.56 -1.28
CA LYS A 28 -11.96 -8.16 0.08
C LYS A 28 -10.46 -7.91 0.17
N ARG A 29 -10.08 -7.02 1.07
CA ARG A 29 -8.69 -6.60 1.28
C ARG A 29 -7.78 -7.79 1.53
N GLY A 30 -6.72 -7.92 0.73
CA GLY A 30 -5.61 -8.81 1.01
C GLY A 30 -4.84 -8.31 2.24
N CYS A 31 -4.71 -9.15 3.27
CA CYS A 31 -4.00 -8.83 4.51
C CYS A 31 -2.89 -9.87 4.80
N GLY A 32 -1.98 -9.51 5.70
CA GLY A 32 -0.87 -10.37 6.13
C GLY A 32 0.23 -10.48 5.09
N GLU A 33 0.80 -11.68 4.94
CA GLU A 33 2.01 -11.93 4.16
C GLU A 33 1.95 -11.39 2.72
N LYS A 34 0.80 -11.52 2.04
CA LYS A 34 0.65 -11.02 0.66
C LYS A 34 0.79 -9.49 0.57
N PHE A 35 0.30 -8.77 1.57
CA PHE A 35 0.41 -7.32 1.63
C PHE A 35 1.86 -6.91 1.94
N GLU A 36 2.47 -7.57 2.92
CA GLU A 36 3.86 -7.33 3.32
C GLU A 36 4.83 -7.56 2.15
N GLN A 37 4.66 -8.66 1.40
CA GLN A 37 5.45 -8.95 0.19
C GLN A 37 5.30 -7.87 -0.89
N LEU A 38 4.09 -7.33 -1.09
CA LEU A 38 3.86 -6.26 -2.05
C LEU A 38 4.58 -4.96 -1.65
N VAL A 39 4.52 -4.61 -0.37
CA VAL A 39 5.22 -3.42 0.15
C VAL A 39 6.73 -3.61 0.01
N ASP A 40 7.27 -4.76 0.40
CA ASP A 40 8.69 -5.07 0.26
C ASP A 40 9.16 -4.99 -1.21
N GLU A 41 8.38 -5.56 -2.14
CA GLU A 41 8.68 -5.48 -3.57
C GLU A 41 8.70 -4.02 -4.04
N PHE A 42 7.69 -3.23 -3.65
CA PHE A 42 7.61 -1.83 -4.04
C PHE A 42 8.78 -1.00 -3.50
N MET A 43 9.15 -1.20 -2.24
CA MET A 43 10.28 -0.50 -1.61
C MET A 43 11.60 -0.82 -2.32
N ASN A 44 11.84 -2.10 -2.62
CA ASN A 44 13.04 -2.55 -3.31
C ASN A 44 13.09 -2.07 -4.76
N ALA A 45 11.98 -2.17 -5.50
CA ALA A 45 11.88 -1.69 -6.88
C ALA A 45 12.08 -0.17 -6.96
N SER A 46 11.56 0.58 -5.99
CA SER A 46 11.71 2.03 -5.93
C SER A 46 13.18 2.43 -5.76
N LYS A 47 13.90 1.80 -4.82
CA LYS A 47 15.35 2.04 -4.64
C LYS A 47 16.16 1.65 -5.87
N ALA A 48 15.88 0.47 -6.44
CA ALA A 48 16.55 0.00 -7.65
C ALA A 48 16.35 0.94 -8.85
N LYS A 49 15.18 1.58 -8.96
CA LYS A 49 14.85 2.47 -10.07
C LYS A 49 15.31 3.91 -9.87
N TYR A 50 15.20 4.45 -8.65
CA TYR A 50 15.35 5.87 -8.35
C TYR A 50 16.56 6.21 -7.46
N GLY A 51 17.30 5.19 -6.99
CA GLY A 51 18.45 5.34 -6.10
C GLY A 51 18.11 5.09 -4.63
N ASP A 52 19.14 4.78 -3.83
CA ASP A 52 18.99 4.49 -2.39
C ASP A 52 18.58 5.72 -1.58
N GLU A 53 18.78 6.94 -2.12
CA GLU A 53 18.35 8.18 -1.48
C GLU A 53 16.88 8.54 -1.71
N VAL A 54 16.11 7.68 -2.39
CA VAL A 54 14.69 7.93 -2.63
C VAL A 54 13.93 8.03 -1.30
N LEU A 55 13.23 9.15 -1.10
CA LEU A 55 12.34 9.34 0.05
C LEU A 55 10.98 8.74 -0.27
N LEU A 56 10.58 7.72 0.49
CA LEU A 56 9.27 7.08 0.40
C LEU A 56 8.43 7.50 1.59
N GLN A 57 7.36 8.23 1.33
CA GLN A 57 6.41 8.70 2.34
C GLN A 57 5.19 7.77 2.33
N LEU A 58 4.90 7.16 3.47
CA LEU A 58 3.73 6.31 3.67
C LEU A 58 2.60 7.15 4.28
N GLU A 59 1.45 7.22 3.60
CA GLU A 59 0.27 7.99 4.03
C GLU A 59 -0.98 7.09 4.06
N ASP A 60 -1.94 7.44 4.92
CA ASP A 60 -3.27 6.82 5.02
C ASP A 60 -3.31 5.28 5.24
N PHE A 61 -2.28 4.71 5.87
CA PHE A 61 -2.30 3.32 6.30
C PHE A 61 -3.11 3.15 7.60
N GLY A 62 -3.82 2.02 7.70
CA GLY A 62 -4.51 1.64 8.93
C GLY A 62 -3.52 1.47 10.11
N PRO A 63 -3.93 1.65 11.37
CA PRO A 63 -3.01 1.76 12.51
C PRO A 63 -2.01 0.61 12.64
N SER A 64 -2.47 -0.65 12.47
CA SER A 64 -1.61 -1.83 12.55
C SER A 64 -0.56 -1.87 11.45
N THR A 65 -0.95 -1.54 10.22
CA THR A 65 -0.05 -1.49 9.06
C THR A 65 0.93 -0.33 9.18
N ALA A 66 0.43 0.87 9.52
CA ALA A 66 1.28 2.04 9.72
C ALA A 66 2.37 1.77 10.77
N PHE A 67 2.03 1.08 11.86
CA PHE A 67 2.96 0.77 12.94
C PHE A 67 4.03 -0.27 12.54
N ASN A 68 3.66 -1.26 11.73
CA ASN A 68 4.60 -2.27 11.22
C ASN A 68 5.58 -1.66 10.19
N GLU A 69 5.09 -0.86 9.25
CA GLU A 69 5.89 -0.33 8.12
C GLU A 69 6.78 0.86 8.51
N THR A 70 6.38 1.67 9.49
CA THR A 70 7.16 2.85 9.91
C THR A 70 8.15 2.55 11.03
N GLY A 71 8.20 1.32 11.53
CA GLY A 71 9.11 0.93 12.61
C GLY A 71 8.84 1.65 13.94
N ALA A 72 7.61 2.13 14.17
CA ALA A 72 7.22 2.83 15.41
C ALA A 72 7.20 1.95 16.67
N ARG A 73 7.76 0.73 16.62
CA ARG A 73 8.10 -0.08 17.81
C ARG A 73 9.27 0.58 18.56
N LYS A 74 8.94 1.38 19.57
CA LYS A 74 9.68 1.35 20.83
C LYS A 74 9.00 0.38 21.77
#